data_AF-A0AAP5QND0-F1
#
_entry.id   AF-A0AAP5QND0-F1
#
_cell.length_a   1.000
_cell.length_b   1.000
_cell.length_c   1.000
_cell.angle_alpha   90.00
_cell.angle_beta   90.00
_cell.angle_gamma   90.00
#
_symmetry.space_group_name_H-M   'P 1'
#
loop_
_entity.id
_entity.type
_entity.pdbx_description
1 polymer ?
#
loop_
_entity_poly.entity_id
_entity_poly.type
_entity_poly.pdbx_seq_one_letter_code
_entity_poly.pdbx_strand_id
1 'polypeptide(L)' 'MTRNTLTVQETADYLGVHHDTIYTMVREKQIPHFRVRNRIFFTKHNIDAWIEAQEQAIMKEAL' A
#
# COMPACT_ATOMS: atom_id res chain seq x y z
N MET A 1 23.13 -2.04 0.68
CA MET A 1 22.12 -2.02 -0.40
C MET A 1 20.75 -1.79 0.25
N THR A 2 20.10 -0.66 -0.05
CA THR A 2 18.79 -0.32 0.51
C THR A 2 17.69 -1.06 -0.25
N ARG A 3 16.92 -1.87 0.48
CA ARG A 3 15.78 -2.59 -0.08
C ARG A 3 14.64 -1.60 -0.31
N ASN A 4 14.19 -1.43 -1.56
CA ASN A 4 13.12 -0.47 -1.90
C ASN A 4 11.70 -1.07 -1.87
N THR A 5 11.55 -2.23 -1.22
CA THR A 5 10.31 -3.01 -1.22
C THR A 5 9.90 -3.38 0.20
N LEU A 6 8.61 -3.25 0.51
CA LEU A 6 7.98 -3.66 1.75
C LEU A 6 7.25 -5.00 1.55
N THR A 7 7.25 -5.83 2.59
CA THR A 7 6.35 -6.97 2.74
C THR A 7 4.98 -6.52 3.24
N VAL A 8 4.02 -7.46 3.32
CA VAL A 8 2.70 -7.21 3.92
C VAL A 8 2.83 -6.67 5.35
N GLN A 9 3.69 -7.28 6.18
CA GLN A 9 3.88 -6.82 7.56
C GLN A 9 4.50 -5.41 7.61
N GLU A 10 5.57 -5.17 6.86
CA GLU A 10 6.22 -3.85 6.81
C GLU A 10 5.25 -2.77 6.28
N THR A 11 4.35 -3.12 5.36
CA THR A 11 3.33 -2.20 4.84
C THR A 11 2.22 -1.94 5.85
N ALA A 12 1.81 -2.97 6.60
CA ALA A 12 0.84 -2.84 7.69
C ALA A 12 1.37 -1.91 8.79
N ASP A 13 2.63 -2.11 9.19
CA ASP A 13 3.31 -1.25 10.16
C ASP A 13 3.47 0.18 9.62
N TYR A 14 3.78 0.33 8.34
CA TYR A 14 3.92 1.65 7.68
C TYR A 14 2.60 2.44 7.64
N LEU A 15 1.48 1.75 7.36
CA LEU A 15 0.15 2.37 7.29
C LEU A 15 -0.55 2.42 8.65
N GLY A 16 -0.01 1.80 9.70
CA GLY A 16 -0.60 1.74 11.03
C GLY A 16 -1.89 0.90 11.10
N VAL A 17 -1.97 -0.18 10.30
CA VAL A 17 -3.15 -1.07 10.23
C VAL A 17 -2.79 -2.52 10.52
N HIS A 18 -3.79 -3.38 10.75
CA HIS A 18 -3.56 -4.82 10.89
C HIS A 18 -3.16 -5.45 9.54
N HIS A 19 -2.31 -6.48 9.56
CA HIS A 19 -1.84 -7.14 8.34
C HIS A 19 -2.96 -7.80 7.53
N ASP A 20 -4.04 -8.25 8.19
CA ASP A 20 -5.24 -8.77 7.51
C ASP A 20 -5.95 -7.71 6.66
N THR A 21 -5.90 -6.45 7.09
CA THR A 21 -6.41 -5.32 6.30
C THR A 21 -5.64 -5.23 4.99
N ILE A 22 -4.31 -5.35 5.03
CA ILE A 22 -3.48 -5.34 3.82
C ILE A 22 -3.81 -6.53 2.92
N TYR A 23 -3.99 -7.74 3.46
CA TYR A 23 -4.41 -8.89 2.66
C TYR A 23 -5.77 -8.66 1.97
N THR A 24 -6.71 -8.06 2.69
CA THR A 24 -8.04 -7.71 2.17
C THR A 24 -7.93 -6.69 1.04
N MET A 25 -7.20 -5.59 1.27
CA MET A 25 -6.97 -4.55 0.26
C MET A 25 -6.27 -5.10 -0.99
N VAL A 26 -5.32 -6.04 -0.83
CA VAL A 26 -4.67 -6.71 -1.96
C VAL A 26 -5.64 -7.57 -2.75
N ARG A 27 -6.50 -8.33 -2.06
CA ARG A 27 -7.55 -9.16 -2.69
C ARG A 27 -8.56 -8.31 -3.46
N GLU A 28 -8.92 -7.16 -2.89
CA GLU A 28 -9.88 -6.20 -3.44
C GLU A 28 -9.24 -5.22 -4.44
N LYS A 29 -7.91 -5.33 -4.67
CA LYS A 29 -7.12 -4.46 -5.56
C LYS A 29 -7.21 -2.96 -5.20
N GLN A 30 -7.37 -2.66 -3.92
CA GLN A 30 -7.47 -1.29 -3.39
C GLN A 30 -6.09 -0.66 -3.12
N ILE A 31 -5.04 -1.48 -3.02
CA ILE A 31 -3.68 -1.04 -2.74
C ILE A 31 -2.72 -1.51 -3.84
N PRO A 32 -1.80 -0.66 -4.34
CA PRO A 32 -0.87 -1.03 -5.40
C PRO A 32 0.15 -2.05 -4.88
N HIS A 33 0.22 -3.21 -5.52
CA HIS A 33 1.07 -4.32 -5.10
C HIS A 33 1.62 -5.08 -6.30
N PHE A 34 2.68 -5.86 -6.07
CA PHE A 34 3.17 -6.84 -7.03
C PHE A 34 3.46 -8.17 -6.32
N ARG A 35 3.51 -9.25 -7.10
CA ARG A 35 3.76 -10.61 -6.58
C ARG A 35 5.05 -11.18 -7.14
N VAL A 36 5.80 -11.85 -6.28
CA VAL A 36 6.93 -12.72 -6.68
C VAL A 36 6.64 -14.11 -6.13
N ARG A 37 6.25 -15.02 -7.02
CA ARG A 37 5.65 -16.32 -6.66
C ARG A 37 4.46 -16.10 -5.71
N ASN A 38 4.50 -16.69 -4.52
CA ASN A 38 3.42 -16.61 -3.52
C ASN A 38 3.55 -15.42 -2.57
N ARG A 39 4.59 -14.59 -2.71
CA ARG A 39 4.83 -13.45 -1.82
C ARG A 39 4.32 -12.16 -2.44
N ILE A 40 3.68 -11.34 -1.62
CA ILE A 40 3.21 -10.00 -1.99
C ILE A 40 4.24 -8.98 -1.50
N PHE A 41 4.54 -8.02 -2.37
CA PHE A 41 5.43 -6.91 -2.09
C PHE A 41 4.83 -5.59 -2.57
N PHE A 42 5.36 -4.52 -1.99
CA PHE A 42 4.96 -3.15 -2.25
C PHE A 42 6.24 -2.33 -2.45
N THR A 43 6.26 -1.39 -3.38
CA THR A 43 7.34 -0.39 -3.43
C THR A 43 6.94 0.79 -2.57
N LYS A 44 7.86 1.33 -1.76
CA LYS A 44 7.56 2.49 -0.91
C LYS A 44 7.03 3.66 -1.75
N HIS A 45 7.68 3.91 -2.88
CA HIS A 45 7.28 4.95 -3.84
C HIS A 45 5.80 4.85 -4.28
N ASN A 46 5.31 3.64 -4.59
CA ASN A 46 3.93 3.49 -5.05
C ASN A 46 2.92 3.60 -3.91
N ILE A 47 3.30 3.18 -2.70
CA ILE A 47 2.45 3.39 -1.51
C ILE A 47 2.34 4.87 -1.21
N ASP A 48 3.45 5.61 -1.21
CA ASP A 48 3.46 7.05 -0.95
C ASP A 48 2.58 7.80 -1.98
N ALA A 49 2.76 7.52 -3.26
CA ALA A 49 1.97 8.13 -4.33
C ALA A 49 0.48 7.77 -4.24
N TRP A 50 0.15 6.56 -3.75
CA TRP A 50 -1.23 6.15 -3.54
C TRP A 50 -1.88 6.90 -2.38
N ILE A 51 -1.17 7.11 -1.27
CA ILE A 51 -1.67 7.92 -0.14
C ILE A 51 -1.95 9.35 -0.61
N GLU A 52 -0.99 9.97 -1.28
CA GLU A 52 -1.14 11.34 -1.80
C GLU A 52 -2.34 11.45 -2.75
N ALA A 53 -2.53 10.48 -3.64
CA ALA A 53 -3.69 10.46 -4.54
C ALA A 53 -5.03 10.36 -3.79
N GLN A 54 -5.10 9.60 -2.68
CA GLN A 54 -6.30 9.53 -1.85
C GLN A 54 -6.59 10.85 -1.14
N GLU A 55 -5.57 11.47 -0.54
CA GLU A 55 -5.71 12.79 0.11
C GLU A 55 -6.19 13.85 -0.89
N GLN A 56 -5.61 13.89 -2.09
CA GLN A 56 -6.00 14.82 -3.14
C GLN A 56 -7.42 14.58 -3.65
N ALA A 57 -7.87 13.33 -3.75
CA ALA A 57 -9.24 13.02 -4.14
C ALA A 57 -10.24 13.57 -3.12
N ILE A 58 -9.99 13.35 -1.82
CA ILE A 58 -10.82 13.86 -0.72
C ILE A 58 -10.84 15.40 -0.73
N MET A 59 -9.69 16.05 -0.92
CA MET A 59 -9.61 17.51 -0.97
C MET A 59 -10.41 18.12 -2.14
N LYS A 60 -10.46 17.45 -3.29
CA LYS A 60 -11.24 17.90 -4.45
C LYS A 60 -12.74 17.72 -4.27
N GLU A 61 -13.17 16.69 -3.54
CA GLU A 61 -14.60 16.46 -3.23
C GLU A 61 -15.15 17.45 -2.20
N ALA A 62 -14.27 18.03 -1.37
CA ALA A 62 -14.64 19.02 -0.36
C ALA A 62 -14.73 20.48 -0.88
N LEU A 63 -14.39 20.72 -2.16
CA LEU A 63 -14.39 22.00 -2.86
C LEU A 63 -15.59 22.13 -3.80
#